data_AF-A0A814AGJ9-F1
#
_entry.id   AF-A0A814AGJ9-F1
#
_cell.length_a   1.000
_cell.length_b   1.000
_cell.length_c   1.000
_cell.angle_alpha   90.00
_cell.angle_beta   90.00
_cell.angle_gamma   90.00
#
_symmetry.space_group_name_H-M   'P 1'
#
loop_
_entity.id
_entity.type
_entity.pdbx_description
1 polymer ?
#
loop_
_entity_poly.entity_id
_entity_poly.type
_entity_poly.pdbx_seq_one_letter_code
_entity_poly.pdbx_strand_id
1 'polypeptide(L)'
;MRLSAFEPAINAFKHTFPGARMKGFHFHFTQALWKNIQKIGLTEDYNQNQTTRDWLNLFKSLAFLPQEYIQVAFNYIKSSKPRSLKMTKFQNYFESTWLNNRVLKIELIIMSRDITIK
;
A
#
# COMPACT_ATOMS: atom_id res chain seq x y z
N MET A 1 -14.25 3.35 7.46
CA MET A 1 -14.76 2.25 6.61
C MET A 1 -14.45 0.96 7.36
N ARG A 2 -15.48 0.25 7.83
CA ARG A 2 -15.34 -0.88 8.76
C ARG A 2 -14.97 -2.15 7.97
N LEU A 3 -13.95 -2.89 8.45
CA LEU A 3 -13.54 -4.20 7.92
C LEU A 3 -14.71 -5.21 7.88
N SER A 4 -15.72 -5.02 8.74
CA SER A 4 -16.90 -5.89 8.87
C SER A 4 -17.76 -6.01 7.60
N ALA A 5 -17.68 -5.07 6.67
CA ALA A 5 -18.45 -5.14 5.42
C ALA A 5 -17.86 -6.12 4.39
N PHE A 6 -16.57 -6.47 4.52
CA PHE A 6 -15.86 -7.33 3.58
C PHE A 6 -15.63 -8.75 4.10
N GLU A 7 -15.76 -8.98 5.41
CA GLU A 7 -15.65 -10.32 6.02
C GLU A 7 -16.56 -11.38 5.37
N PRO A 8 -17.84 -11.09 5.04
CA PRO A 8 -18.69 -12.09 4.38
C PRO A 8 -18.19 -12.45 2.98
N ALA A 9 -17.73 -11.45 2.21
CA ALA A 9 -17.20 -11.65 0.86
C ALA A 9 -15.86 -12.41 0.88
N ILE A 10 -15.01 -12.12 1.86
CA ILE A 10 -13.73 -12.83 2.08
C ILE A 10 -13.99 -14.29 2.43
N ASN A 11 -14.95 -14.57 3.31
CA ASN A 11 -15.29 -15.92 3.73
C ASN A 11 -15.93 -16.72 2.59
N ALA A 12 -16.85 -16.12 1.82
CA ALA A 12 -17.44 -16.75 0.65
C ALA A 12 -16.38 -17.06 -0.43
N PHE A 13 -15.44 -16.14 -0.66
CA PHE A 13 -14.35 -16.33 -1.62
C PHE A 13 -13.40 -17.46 -1.20
N LYS A 14 -13.00 -17.51 0.08
CA LYS A 14 -12.17 -18.60 0.63
C LYS A 14 -12.87 -19.95 0.54
N HIS A 15 -14.19 -19.99 0.72
CA HIS A 15 -14.97 -21.22 0.60
C HIS A 15 -15.10 -21.69 -0.85
N THR A 16 -15.32 -20.74 -1.78
CA THR A 16 -15.53 -21.05 -3.21
C THR A 16 -14.22 -21.35 -3.94
N PHE A 17 -13.12 -20.70 -3.54
CA PHE A 17 -11.80 -20.82 -4.16
C PHE A 17 -10.71 -21.06 -3.10
N PRO A 18 -10.67 -22.25 -2.49
CA PRO A 18 -9.78 -22.55 -1.36
C PRO A 18 -8.28 -22.45 -1.69
N GLY A 19 -7.90 -22.41 -2.97
CA GLY A 19 -6.53 -22.18 -3.43
C GLY A 19 -6.24 -20.77 -3.97
N ALA A 20 -7.23 -19.88 -4.05
CA ALA A 20 -7.04 -18.54 -4.61
C ALA A 20 -6.53 -17.57 -3.53
N ARG A 21 -5.39 -16.92 -3.81
CA ARG A 21 -4.83 -15.89 -2.93
C ARG A 21 -5.59 -14.59 -3.10
N MET A 22 -6.04 -14.05 -1.98
CA MET A 22 -6.93 -12.89 -1.93
C MET A 22 -6.21 -11.60 -2.36
N LYS A 23 -6.58 -11.05 -3.52
CA LYS A 23 -6.04 -9.78 -4.08
C LYS A 23 -6.66 -8.49 -3.48
N GLY A 24 -7.58 -8.62 -2.52
CA GLY A 24 -8.35 -7.49 -1.97
C GLY A 24 -7.51 -6.45 -1.22
N PHE A 25 -6.39 -6.87 -0.62
CA PHE A 25 -5.51 -5.95 0.10
C PHE A 25 -4.96 -4.84 -0.80
N HIS A 26 -4.41 -5.22 -1.96
CA HIS A 26 -3.80 -4.24 -2.86
C HIS A 26 -4.83 -3.21 -3.35
N PHE A 27 -6.08 -3.64 -3.58
CA PHE A 27 -7.17 -2.74 -3.93
C PHE A 27 -7.46 -1.74 -2.80
N HIS A 28 -7.64 -2.19 -1.56
CA HIS A 28 -7.89 -1.31 -0.43
C HIS A 28 -6.69 -0.40 -0.10
N PHE A 29 -5.48 -0.93 -0.22
CA PHE A 29 -4.24 -0.20 -0.05
C PHE A 29 -4.13 0.95 -1.07
N THR A 30 -4.26 0.65 -2.36
CA THR A 30 -4.21 1.67 -3.42
C THR A 30 -5.34 2.68 -3.30
N GLN A 31 -6.54 2.25 -2.90
CA GLN A 31 -7.68 3.14 -2.63
C GLN A 31 -7.41 4.07 -1.44
N ALA A 32 -6.79 3.58 -0.36
CA ALA A 32 -6.44 4.40 0.80
C ALA A 32 -5.38 5.46 0.43
N LEU A 33 -4.36 5.08 -0.36
CA LEU A 33 -3.37 6.01 -0.87
C LEU A 33 -4.03 7.08 -1.76
N TRP A 34 -4.94 6.70 -2.64
CA TRP A 34 -5.67 7.63 -3.50
C TRP A 34 -6.52 8.63 -2.71
N LYS A 35 -7.26 8.16 -1.71
CA LYS A 35 -8.03 9.04 -0.81
C LYS A 35 -7.13 10.05 -0.08
N ASN A 36 -5.92 9.63 0.32
CA ASN A 36 -4.97 10.55 0.93
C ASN A 36 -4.45 11.59 -0.08
N ILE A 37 -4.08 11.17 -1.29
CA ILE A 37 -3.66 12.04 -2.41
C ILE A 37 -4.71 13.14 -2.65
N GLN A 38 -5.98 12.76 -2.71
CA GLN A 38 -7.09 13.71 -2.85
C GLN A 38 -7.19 14.66 -1.66
N LYS A 39 -7.16 14.13 -0.43
CA LYS A 39 -7.30 14.90 0.81
C LYS A 39 -6.22 15.99 0.96
N ILE A 40 -4.99 15.71 0.56
CA ILE A 40 -3.87 16.66 0.69
C ILE A 40 -3.68 17.54 -0.56
N GLY A 41 -4.57 17.43 -1.54
CA GLY A 41 -4.55 18.25 -2.75
C GLY A 41 -3.43 17.90 -3.73
N LEU A 42 -2.97 16.64 -3.77
CA LEU A 42 -1.99 16.15 -4.75
C LEU A 42 -2.62 15.69 -6.07
N THR A 43 -3.96 15.70 -6.20
CA THR A 43 -4.64 15.22 -7.42
C THR A 43 -4.15 15.92 -8.68
N GLU A 44 -4.00 17.24 -8.64
CA GLU A 44 -3.55 18.02 -9.79
C GLU A 44 -2.11 17.68 -10.16
N ASP A 45 -1.22 17.67 -9.16
CA ASP A 45 0.19 17.28 -9.32
C ASP A 45 0.30 15.84 -9.86
N TYR A 46 -0.59 14.93 -9.45
CA TYR A 46 -0.65 13.55 -9.95
C TYR A 46 -1.07 13.47 -11.42
N ASN A 47 -2.02 14.31 -11.84
CA ASN A 47 -2.54 14.27 -13.21
C ASN A 47 -1.57 14.92 -14.21
N GLN A 48 -0.98 16.05 -13.82
CA GLN A 48 -0.20 16.90 -14.71
C GLN A 48 1.31 16.61 -14.69
N ASN A 49 1.84 16.02 -13.61
CA ASN A 49 3.27 15.77 -13.49
C ASN A 49 3.57 14.27 -13.46
N GLN A 50 4.09 13.76 -14.58
CA GLN A 50 4.47 12.35 -14.74
C GLN A 50 5.43 11.90 -13.63
N THR A 51 6.44 12.69 -13.30
CA THR A 51 7.39 12.37 -12.22
C THR A 51 6.70 12.27 -10.86
N THR A 52 5.59 13.00 -10.61
CA THR A 52 4.81 12.90 -9.36
C THR A 52 3.95 11.66 -9.34
N ARG A 53 3.31 11.37 -10.47
CA ARG A 53 2.55 10.14 -10.68
C ARG A 53 3.41 8.89 -10.47
N ASP A 54 4.58 8.83 -11.10
CA ASP A 54 5.50 7.70 -10.98
C ASP A 54 6.00 7.53 -9.57
N TRP A 55 6.40 8.63 -8.94
CA TRP A 55 6.84 8.62 -7.55
C TRP A 55 5.74 8.13 -6.59
N LEU A 56 4.49 8.57 -6.76
CA LEU A 56 3.36 8.07 -5.97
C LEU A 56 3.03 6.59 -6.28
N ASN A 57 3.24 6.14 -7.52
CA ASN A 57 3.07 4.74 -7.90
C ASN A 57 4.15 3.83 -7.29
N LEU A 58 5.37 4.32 -7.01
CA LEU A 58 6.39 3.56 -6.28
C LEU A 58 5.92 3.19 -4.86
N PHE A 59 5.12 4.02 -4.20
CA PHE A 59 4.51 3.63 -2.92
C PHE A 59 3.49 2.51 -3.07
N LYS A 60 2.78 2.45 -4.20
CA LYS A 60 1.84 1.36 -4.49
C LYS A 60 2.59 0.03 -4.68
N SER A 61 3.78 0.06 -5.26
CA SER A 61 4.58 -1.15 -5.49
C SER A 61 5.21 -1.72 -4.22
N LEU A 62 5.32 -0.93 -3.13
CA LEU A 62 5.82 -1.43 -1.85
C LEU A 62 5.00 -2.61 -1.30
N ALA A 63 3.72 -2.74 -1.66
CA ALA A 63 2.89 -3.87 -1.28
C ALA A 63 3.33 -5.22 -1.88
N PHE A 64 4.22 -5.20 -2.88
CA PHE A 64 4.72 -6.41 -3.54
C PHE A 64 6.12 -6.82 -3.10
N LEU A 65 6.78 -6.01 -2.27
CA LEU A 65 8.13 -6.32 -1.79
C LEU A 65 8.09 -7.27 -0.59
N PRO A 66 9.07 -8.17 -0.45
CA PRO A 66 9.30 -8.87 0.80
C PRO A 66 9.55 -7.87 1.94
N GLN A 67 9.15 -8.26 3.16
CA GLN A 67 9.09 -7.36 4.31
C GLN A 67 10.45 -6.73 4.64
N GLU A 68 11.51 -7.52 4.53
CA GLU A 68 12.90 -7.13 4.78
C GLU A 68 13.37 -5.99 3.86
N TYR A 69 12.77 -5.86 2.67
CA TYR A 69 13.13 -4.82 1.70
C TYR A 69 12.26 -3.58 1.78
N ILE A 70 11.09 -3.63 2.43
CA ILE A 70 10.16 -2.49 2.47
C ILE A 70 10.81 -1.24 3.07
N GLN A 71 11.50 -1.37 4.21
CA GLN A 71 12.06 -0.20 4.88
C GLN A 71 13.14 0.47 4.02
N VAL A 72 13.99 -0.34 3.38
CA VAL A 72 15.06 0.13 2.49
C VAL A 72 14.45 0.80 1.25
N ALA A 73 13.48 0.16 0.61
CA ALA A 73 12.80 0.70 -0.56
C ALA A 73 12.04 2.00 -0.24
N PHE A 74 11.36 2.06 0.91
CA PHE A 74 10.69 3.29 1.37
C PHE A 74 11.70 4.43 1.56
N ASN A 75 12.84 4.17 2.21
CA ASN A 75 13.89 5.18 2.40
C ASN A 75 14.45 5.68 1.06
N TYR A 76 14.64 4.79 0.09
CA TYR A 76 15.06 5.15 -1.27
C TYR A 76 14.02 6.04 -1.99
N ILE A 77 12.75 5.64 -1.98
CA ILE A 77 11.68 6.44 -2.57
C ILE A 77 11.56 7.81 -1.86
N LYS A 78 11.80 7.84 -0.54
CA LYS A 78 11.75 9.05 0.28
C LYS A 78 12.88 10.04 -0.05
N SER A 79 14.04 9.58 -0.51
CA SER A 79 15.19 10.43 -0.89
C SER A 79 15.20 10.85 -2.37
N SER A 80 14.45 10.15 -3.24
CA SER A 80 14.55 10.32 -4.70
C SER A 80 13.85 11.55 -5.29
N LYS A 81 13.14 12.38 -4.51
CA LYS A 81 12.38 13.53 -5.06
C LYS A 81 12.38 14.77 -4.14
N PRO A 82 12.46 16.01 -4.68
CA PRO A 82 12.33 17.24 -3.90
C PRO A 82 10.94 17.36 -3.26
N ARG A 83 10.94 17.68 -1.96
CA ARG A 83 9.77 17.64 -1.08
C ARG A 83 8.98 18.95 -1.14
N SER A 84 7.87 18.95 -1.87
CA SER A 84 6.80 19.90 -1.58
C SER A 84 6.16 19.56 -0.22
N LEU A 85 5.52 20.55 0.43
CA LEU A 85 4.82 20.32 1.69
C LEU A 85 3.77 19.19 1.57
N LYS A 86 3.09 19.09 0.42
CA LYS A 86 2.12 18.03 0.15
C LYS A 86 2.78 16.65 0.06
N MET A 87 3.93 16.53 -0.61
CA MET A 87 4.67 15.26 -0.69
C MET A 87 5.19 14.81 0.68
N THR A 88 5.69 15.73 1.51
CA THR A 88 6.07 15.44 2.90
C THR A 88 4.87 14.92 3.70
N LYS A 89 3.70 15.55 3.57
CA LYS A 89 2.46 15.09 4.22
C LYS A 89 2.08 13.68 3.78
N PHE A 90 2.23 13.36 2.49
CA PHE A 90 1.99 12.01 1.97
C PHE A 90 2.97 10.98 2.56
N GLN A 91 4.27 11.28 2.59
CA GLN A 91 5.29 10.41 3.19
C GLN A 91 4.99 10.11 4.66
N ASN A 92 4.70 11.15 5.44
CA ASN A 92 4.40 11.01 6.86
C ASN A 92 3.13 10.19 7.09
N TYR A 93 2.11 10.38 6.25
CA TYR A 93 0.90 9.56 6.28
C TYR A 93 1.22 8.09 5.98
N PHE A 94 2.02 7.81 4.95
CA PHE A 94 2.38 6.46 4.59
C PHE A 94 3.16 5.76 5.71
N GLU A 95 4.20 6.43 6.22
CA GLU A 95 5.08 5.92 7.28
C GLU A 95 4.30 5.62 8.56
N SER A 96 3.45 6.56 9.02
CA SER A 96 2.62 6.36 10.21
C SER A 96 1.56 5.26 10.02
N THR A 97 0.93 5.17 8.86
CA THR A 97 -0.19 4.25 8.63
C THR A 97 0.28 2.82 8.39
N TRP A 98 1.37 2.62 7.66
CA TRP A 98 1.73 1.32 7.12
C TRP A 98 3.02 0.72 7.68
N LEU A 99 3.98 1.57 8.06
CA LEU A 99 5.27 1.14 8.61
C LEU A 99 5.24 1.10 10.13
N ASN A 100 4.81 2.19 10.76
CA ASN A 100 4.82 2.32 12.23
C ASN A 100 3.69 1.49 12.88
N ASN A 101 2.52 1.43 12.24
CA ASN A 101 1.37 0.66 12.73
C ASN A 101 1.40 -0.84 12.30
N ARG A 102 2.52 -1.34 11.74
CA ARG A 102 2.75 -2.75 11.34
C ARG A 102 1.76 -3.36 10.33
N VAL A 103 0.94 -2.57 9.63
CA VAL A 103 -0.08 -3.13 8.72
C VAL A 103 0.54 -3.86 7.52
N LEU A 104 1.56 -3.29 6.86
CA LEU A 104 2.31 -3.99 5.80
C LEU A 104 3.09 -5.20 6.35
N LYS A 105 3.51 -5.13 7.62
CA LYS A 105 4.18 -6.24 8.31
C LYS A 105 3.24 -7.45 8.47
N ILE A 106 1.97 -7.22 8.81
CA ILE A 106 0.98 -8.28 9.02
C ILE A 106 0.58 -8.93 7.69
N GLU A 107 0.30 -8.12 6.68
CA GLU A 107 -0.12 -8.59 5.35
C GLU A 107 0.97 -9.44 4.67
N LEU A 108 2.24 -9.03 4.77
CA LEU A 108 3.35 -9.81 4.24
C LEU A 108 3.68 -11.05 5.06
N ILE A 109 3.45 -11.06 6.38
CA ILE A 109 3.56 -12.30 7.17
C ILE A 109 2.52 -13.32 6.69
N ILE A 110 1.30 -12.88 6.37
CA ILE A 110 0.27 -13.76 5.80
C ILE A 110 0.71 -14.24 4.40
N MET A 111 1.24 -13.35 3.55
CA MET A 111 1.70 -13.73 2.21
C MET A 111 2.99 -14.57 2.17
N SER A 112 3.89 -14.44 3.15
CA SER A 112 5.18 -15.16 3.22
C SER A 112 5.10 -16.51 3.93
N ARG A 113 4.11 -16.72 4.82
CA ARG A 113 3.86 -18.05 5.42
C ARG A 113 3.37 -19.09 4.40
N ASP A 114 2.85 -18.66 3.25
CA ASP A 114 2.34 -19.54 2.18
C ASP A 114 3.34 -19.74 1.01
N ILE A 115 4.64 -19.45 1.22
CA ILE A 115 5.72 -19.72 0.25
C ILE A 115 6.49 -21.02 0.60
N THR A 116 6.23 -21.66 1.73
CA THR A 116 6.75 -23.02 1.98
C THR A 116 5.82 -24.06 1.34
N ILE A 117 6.00 -24.29 0.04
CA ILE A 117 5.55 -25.51 -0.62
C ILE A 117 6.70 -26.52 -0.55
N LYS A 118 6.35 -27.75 -0.15
CA LYS A 118 7.19 -28.95 -0.13
C LYS A 118 8.00 -29.16 -1.40
#